data_AF-A0A8T7BHV7-F1
#
_entry.id   AF-A0A8T7BHV7-F1
#
_cell.length_a   1.000
_cell.length_b   1.000
_cell.length_c   1.000
_cell.angle_alpha   90.00
_cell.angle_beta   90.00
_cell.angle_gamma   90.00
#
_symmetry.space_group_name_H-M   'P 1'
#
loop_
_entity.id
_entity.type
_entity.pdbx_description
1 polymer ?
#
loop_
_entity_poly.entity_id
_entity_poly.type
_entity_poly.pdbx_seq_one_letter_code
_entity_poly.pdbx_strand_id
1 'polypeptide(L)'
;MAQKHSAYWQANLRLIFLLLSIWFTVPFLGGIVFVEFFNQFRLGGYKLGFWIAQQGSIYLFVVLIFIYAHCMNKLDERYREEHD
;
A
#
# COMPACT_ATOMS: atom_id res chain seq x y z
N MET A 1 20.98 -24.30 8.26
CA MET A 1 21.13 -22.93 8.78
C MET A 1 20.99 -21.85 7.68
N ALA A 2 21.66 -21.96 6.53
CA ALA A 2 21.64 -20.91 5.47
C ALA A 2 20.32 -20.78 4.67
N GLN A 3 19.52 -21.85 4.54
CA GLN A 3 18.36 -21.87 3.65
C GLN A 3 17.11 -21.17 4.24
N LYS A 4 16.90 -21.24 5.57
CA LYS A 4 15.76 -20.62 6.26
C LYS A 4 15.83 -19.08 6.31
N HIS A 5 17.04 -18.53 6.49
CA HIS A 5 17.25 -17.06 6.46
C HIS A 5 16.93 -16.47 5.07
N SER A 6 17.18 -17.22 4.00
CA SER A 6 16.91 -16.78 2.63
C SER A 6 15.41 -16.73 2.34
N ALA A 7 14.62 -17.69 2.84
CA ALA A 7 13.17 -17.72 2.62
C ALA A 7 12.46 -16.53 3.31
N TYR A 8 12.84 -16.22 4.56
CA TYR A 8 12.31 -15.06 5.28
C TYR A 8 12.65 -13.74 4.57
N TRP A 9 13.90 -13.60 4.12
CA TRP A 9 14.35 -12.45 3.36
C TRP A 9 13.59 -12.27 2.03
N GLN A 10 13.38 -13.36 1.29
CA GLN A 10 12.60 -13.33 0.05
C GLN A 10 11.13 -12.95 0.30
N ALA A 11 10.53 -13.42 1.38
CA ALA A 11 9.16 -13.05 1.72
C ALA A 11 9.04 -11.57 2.10
N ASN A 12 10.00 -11.05 2.87
CA ASN A 12 10.03 -9.63 3.23
C ASN A 12 10.25 -8.75 1.98
N LEU A 13 11.14 -9.16 1.06
CA LEU A 13 11.30 -8.50 -0.24
C LEU A 13 10.01 -8.51 -1.06
N ARG A 14 9.23 -9.59 -1.01
CA ARG A 14 7.94 -9.70 -1.69
C ARG A 14 6.90 -8.75 -1.09
N LEU A 15 6.89 -8.57 0.22
CA LEU A 15 6.06 -7.56 0.92
C LEU A 15 6.44 -6.15 0.47
N ILE A 16 7.74 -5.82 0.50
CA ILE A 16 8.24 -4.52 0.08
C ILE A 16 7.89 -4.24 -1.39
N PHE A 17 8.06 -5.22 -2.28
CA PHE A 17 7.72 -5.09 -3.70
C PHE A 17 6.22 -4.87 -3.94
N LEU A 18 5.37 -5.57 -3.18
CA LEU A 18 3.91 -5.41 -3.27
C LEU A 18 3.49 -4.05 -2.72
N LEU A 19 4.11 -3.59 -1.64
CA LEU A 19 3.89 -2.26 -1.07
C LEU A 19 4.30 -1.14 -2.04
N LEU A 20 5.47 -1.28 -2.67
CA LEU A 20 5.97 -0.38 -3.72
C LEU A 20 5.04 -0.35 -4.94
N SER A 21 4.55 -1.52 -5.37
CA SER A 21 3.60 -1.60 -6.48
C SER A 21 2.31 -0.85 -6.15
N ILE A 22 1.71 -1.07 -4.97
CA ILE A 22 0.49 -0.36 -4.56
C ILE A 22 0.77 1.14 -4.40
N TRP A 23 1.89 1.50 -3.78
CA TRP A 23 2.30 2.88 -3.61
C TRP A 23 2.46 3.61 -4.93
N PHE A 24 2.91 2.94 -5.99
CA PHE A 24 3.02 3.53 -7.33
C PHE A 24 1.67 3.53 -8.06
N THR A 25 0.95 2.41 -8.03
CA THR A 25 -0.27 2.21 -8.81
C THR A 25 -1.43 3.07 -8.32
N VAL A 26 -1.57 3.31 -7.02
CA VAL A 26 -2.76 4.02 -6.50
C VAL A 26 -2.74 5.53 -6.78
N PRO A 27 -1.65 6.29 -6.57
CA PRO A 27 -1.58 7.69 -6.99
C PRO A 27 -1.65 7.81 -8.52
N PHE A 28 -1.09 6.85 -9.25
CA PHE A 28 -1.10 6.85 -10.72
C PHE A 28 -2.51 6.63 -11.28
N LEU A 29 -3.23 5.61 -10.81
CA LEU A 29 -4.61 5.35 -11.24
C LEU A 29 -5.58 6.40 -10.69
N GLY A 30 -5.51 6.72 -9.40
CA GLY A 30 -6.42 7.67 -8.76
C GLY A 30 -6.22 9.11 -9.22
N GLY A 31 -4.97 9.51 -9.47
CA GLY A 31 -4.60 10.89 -9.80
C GLY A 31 -4.54 11.21 -11.29
N ILE A 32 -4.39 10.22 -12.19
CA ILE A 32 -4.35 10.45 -13.64
C ILE A 32 -5.59 9.88 -14.33
N VAL A 33 -5.94 8.62 -14.07
CA VAL A 33 -7.03 7.94 -14.79
C VAL A 33 -8.39 8.34 -14.26
N PHE A 34 -8.55 8.43 -12.94
CA PHE A 34 -9.84 8.76 -12.32
C PHE A 34 -10.04 10.25 -12.05
N VAL A 35 -9.03 11.09 -12.30
CA VAL A 35 -9.10 12.52 -11.96
C VAL A 35 -10.18 13.26 -12.75
N GLU A 36 -10.43 12.86 -14.00
CA GLU A 36 -11.49 13.43 -14.83
C GLU A 36 -12.88 13.03 -14.34
N PHE A 37 -13.07 11.79 -13.89
CA PHE A 37 -14.32 11.32 -13.28
C PHE A 37 -14.59 12.06 -11.96
N PHE A 38 -13.58 12.18 -11.10
CA PHE A 38 -13.72 12.89 -9.83
C PHE A 38 -13.88 14.41 -9.99
N ASN A 39 -13.33 15.01 -11.04
CA ASN A 39 -13.51 16.45 -11.33
C ASN A 39 -14.93 16.83 -11.73
N GLN A 40 -15.80 15.86 -12.08
CA GLN A 40 -17.22 16.10 -12.33
C GLN A 40 -17.98 16.42 -11.04
N PHE A 41 -17.49 15.92 -9.90
CA PHE A 41 -18.06 16.18 -8.59
C PHE A 41 -17.32 17.34 -7.92
N ARG A 42 -18.07 18.37 -7.50
CA ARG A 42 -17.53 19.52 -6.75
C ARG A 42 -18.00 19.42 -5.31
N LEU A 43 -17.06 19.21 -4.38
CA LEU A 43 -17.35 19.24 -2.95
C LEU A 43 -17.07 20.66 -2.44
N GLY A 44 -18.12 21.38 -2.05
CA GLY A 44 -18.00 22.68 -1.36
C GLY A 44 -17.27 23.79 -2.15
N GLY A 45 -17.33 23.77 -3.48
CA GLY A 45 -16.69 24.78 -4.34
C GLY A 45 -15.29 24.42 -4.86
N TYR A 46 -14.68 23.33 -4.36
CA TYR A 46 -13.40 22.83 -4.83
C TYR A 46 -13.55 21.56 -5.67
N LYS A 47 -12.65 21.38 -6.64
CA LYS A 47 -12.58 20.18 -7.49
C LYS A 47 -12.17 18.98 -6.62
N LEU A 48 -12.98 17.91 -6.60
CA LEU A 48 -12.67 16.71 -5.80
C LEU A 48 -11.33 16.09 -6.17
N GLY A 49 -10.96 16.14 -7.46
CA GLY A 49 -9.66 15.67 -7.91
C GLY A 49 -8.50 16.37 -7.19
N PHE A 50 -8.64 17.64 -6.84
CA PHE A 50 -7.63 18.39 -6.10
C PHE A 50 -7.55 17.96 -4.63
N TRP A 51 -8.69 17.73 -3.98
CA TRP A 51 -8.74 17.22 -2.61
C TRP A 51 -8.14 15.82 -2.49
N ILE A 52 -8.42 14.94 -3.46
CA ILE A 52 -7.83 13.60 -3.51
C ILE A 52 -6.32 13.67 -3.78
N ALA A 53 -5.87 14.57 -4.65
CA ALA A 53 -4.43 14.76 -4.89
C ALA A 53 -3.68 15.18 -3.61
N GLN A 54 -4.29 16.01 -2.77
CA GLN A 54 -3.65 16.57 -1.58
C GLN A 54 -3.83 15.70 -0.33
N GLN A 55 -5.08 15.40 0.05
CA GLN A 55 -5.41 14.62 1.25
C GLN A 55 -5.51 13.12 0.97
N GLY A 56 -5.88 12.72 -0.25
CA GLY A 56 -5.97 11.30 -0.63
C GLY A 56 -4.62 10.58 -0.56
N SER A 57 -3.50 11.28 -0.81
CA SER A 57 -2.16 10.71 -0.67
C SER A 57 -1.84 10.30 0.78
N ILE A 58 -2.29 11.08 1.76
CA ILE A 58 -2.08 10.82 3.19
C ILE A 58 -2.91 9.61 3.62
N TYR A 59 -4.20 9.56 3.24
CA TYR A 59 -5.05 8.42 3.54
C TYR A 59 -4.51 7.12 2.93
N LEU A 60 -4.05 7.19 1.67
CA LEU A 60 -3.39 6.06 1.03
C LEU A 60 -2.17 5.58 1.82
N PHE A 61 -1.34 6.51 2.29
CA PHE A 61 -0.13 6.20 3.04
C PHE A 61 -0.45 5.48 4.36
N VAL A 62 -1.46 5.94 5.09
CA VAL A 62 -1.91 5.29 6.33
C VAL A 62 -2.45 3.88 6.07
N VAL A 63 -3.26 3.71 5.02
CA VAL A 63 -3.79 2.39 4.63
C VAL A 63 -2.65 1.43 4.24
N LEU A 64 -1.66 1.90 3.49
CA LEU A 64 -0.46 1.13 3.15
C LEU A 64 0.31 0.65 4.40
N ILE A 65 0.48 1.51 5.40
CA ILE A 65 1.13 1.14 6.67
C ILE A 65 0.34 0.04 7.38
N PHE A 66 -0.99 0.15 7.44
CA PHE A 66 -1.83 -0.90 8.03
C PHE A 66 -1.75 -2.23 7.28
N ILE A 67 -1.78 -2.19 5.95
CA ILE A 67 -1.63 -3.39 5.11
C ILE A 67 -0.27 -4.04 5.36
N TYR A 68 0.81 -3.24 5.38
CA TYR A 68 2.14 -3.73 5.71
C TYR A 68 2.18 -4.39 7.08
N ALA A 69 1.68 -3.71 8.11
CA ALA A 69 1.68 -4.22 9.48
C ALA A 69 0.90 -5.55 9.58
N HIS A 70 -0.28 -5.62 8.96
CA HIS A 70 -1.08 -6.85 8.96
C HIS A 70 -0.39 -8.00 8.21
N CYS A 71 0.21 -7.71 7.05
CA CYS A 71 0.86 -8.73 6.24
C CYS A 71 2.18 -9.21 6.88
N MET A 72 2.92 -8.30 7.52
CA MET A 72 4.11 -8.63 8.31
C MET A 72 3.73 -9.50 9.51
N ASN A 73 2.65 -9.18 10.23
CA ASN A 73 2.19 -9.97 11.37
C ASN A 73 1.84 -11.41 10.96
N LYS A 74 1.19 -11.57 9.80
CA LYS A 74 0.87 -12.89 9.23
C LYS A 74 2.11 -13.64 8.75
N LEU A 75 3.14 -12.93 8.28
CA LEU A 75 4.41 -13.53 7.91
C LEU A 75 5.14 -14.02 9.17
N ASP A 76 5.17 -13.20 10.22
CA ASP A 76 5.81 -13.52 11.49
C ASP A 76 5.15 -14.73 12.17
N GLU A 77 3.81 -14.82 12.17
CA GLU A 77 3.05 -15.96 12.69
C GLU A 77 3.46 -17.28 12.00
N ARG A 78 3.62 -17.28 10.67
CA ARG A 78 4.03 -18.48 9.91
C ARG A 78 5.46 -18.93 10.20
N TYR A 79 6.38 -18.01 10.45
CA TYR A 79 7.77 -18.33 10.74
C TYR A 79 8.00 -18.67 12.23
N ARG A 80 7.13 -18.18 13.11
CA ARG A 80 7.15 -18.48 14.55
C ARG A 80 6.66 -19.90 14.86
N GLU A 81 5.66 -20.40 14.13
CA GLU A 81 5.20 -21.80 14.22
C GLU A 81 6.23 -22.82 13.72
N GLU A 82 7.17 -22.41 12.85
CA GLU A 82 8.19 -23.32 12.29
C GLU A 82 9.43 -23.49 13.20
N HIS A 83 9.40 -22.86 14.38
CA HIS A 83 10.53 -22.77 15.31
C HIS A 83 10.31 -23.50 16.66
N ASP A 84 9.13 -24.11 16.87
CA ASP A 84 8.80 -25.06 17.94
C ASP A 84 8.62 -26.49 17.37
#